data_AF-A0A7M3X1J0-F1
#
_entry.id   AF-A0A7M3X1J0-F1
#
_cell.length_a   1.000
_cell.length_b   1.000
_cell.length_c   1.000
_cell.angle_alpha   90.00
_cell.angle_beta   90.00
_cell.angle_gamma   90.00
#
_symmetry.space_group_name_H-M   'P 1'
#
loop_
_entity.id
_entity.type
_entity.pdbx_description
1 polymer ?
#
loop_
_entity_poly.entity_id
_entity_poly.type
_entity_poly.pdbx_seq_one_letter_code
_entity_poly.pdbx_strand_id
1 'polypeptide(L)'
;MKVSWRTLPTVLLEDEVLDKAFSRARKAADRVDDSDRIFRVRKQMSRMVQTAADVISTTFMDTVNMWPSLDQSPKFDVAMIDACVGCDDYRHHLSMLQWASKQVLNIAGQNSKKIIRTARTDLMHDARKEAYGRISSIMRRVKPSLLWLSQARETLKRLPTIDQVLPCIVVCGAPNVGKSAFISALSSGNMEVNHYPFTTKQIHVGHFTHRRLQYQMVDTPGL
;
A
#
# COMPACT_ATOMS: atom_id res chain seq x y z
N MET A 1 6.82 0.04 -17.39
CA MET A 1 5.72 0.79 -16.74
C MET A 1 6.39 1.81 -15.82
N LYS A 2 6.08 3.11 -15.95
CA LYS A 2 6.73 4.16 -15.14
C LYS A 2 6.24 4.02 -13.70
N VAL A 3 7.09 3.51 -12.80
CA VAL A 3 6.72 3.36 -11.40
C VAL A 3 6.69 4.74 -10.78
N SER A 4 5.50 5.29 -10.59
CA SER A 4 5.32 6.58 -9.94
C SER A 4 5.00 6.35 -8.46
N TRP A 5 6.02 6.41 -7.62
CA TRP A 5 5.89 6.33 -6.15
C TRP A 5 4.90 7.36 -5.58
N ARG A 6 4.73 8.48 -6.30
CA ARG A 6 3.83 9.58 -5.94
C ARG A 6 2.34 9.20 -6.01
N THR A 7 1.97 8.16 -6.75
CA THR A 7 0.56 7.74 -6.92
C THR A 7 0.11 6.69 -5.91
N LEU A 8 0.95 6.32 -4.95
CA LEU A 8 0.55 5.36 -3.91
C LEU A 8 -0.65 5.92 -3.10
N PRO A 9 -1.76 5.17 -3.00
CA PRO A 9 -2.94 5.61 -2.27
C PRO A 9 -2.68 5.62 -0.76
N THR A 10 -3.51 6.36 -0.04
CA THR A 10 -3.45 6.35 1.42
C THR A 10 -3.84 4.97 1.94
N VAL A 11 -3.01 4.43 2.83
CA VAL A 11 -3.24 3.14 3.49
C VAL A 11 -4.16 3.38 4.67
N LEU A 12 -5.31 2.70 4.69
CA LEU A 12 -6.26 2.78 5.81
C LEU A 12 -5.67 2.11 7.06
N LEU A 13 -5.93 2.71 8.21
CA LEU A 13 -5.57 2.16 9.52
C LEU A 13 -6.50 1.02 9.94
N GLU A 14 -6.11 0.30 10.98
CA GLU A 14 -6.87 -0.83 11.53
C GLU A 14 -8.35 -0.50 11.77
N ASP A 15 -8.60 0.58 12.52
CA ASP A 15 -9.93 1.00 12.93
C ASP A 15 -10.78 1.42 11.72
N GLU A 16 -10.18 2.17 10.78
CA GLU A 16 -10.84 2.60 9.55
C GLU A 16 -11.25 1.42 8.66
N VAL A 17 -10.39 0.40 8.55
CA VAL A 17 -10.69 -0.83 7.79
C VAL A 17 -11.82 -1.60 8.45
N LEU A 18 -11.78 -1.76 9.78
CA LEU A 18 -12.82 -2.44 10.55
C LEU A 18 -14.17 -1.72 10.44
N ASP A 19 -14.17 -0.40 10.62
CA ASP A 19 -15.38 0.42 10.54
C ASP A 19 -16.01 0.37 9.15
N LYS A 20 -15.19 0.49 8.10
CA LYS A 20 -15.63 0.36 6.70
C LYS A 20 -16.25 -1.01 6.44
N ALA A 21 -15.60 -2.08 6.91
CA ALA A 21 -16.05 -3.45 6.72
C ALA A 21 -17.37 -3.74 7.46
N PHE A 22 -17.44 -3.41 8.74
CA PHE A 22 -18.62 -3.68 9.57
C PHE A 22 -19.81 -2.80 9.20
N SER A 23 -19.58 -1.54 8.82
CA SER A 23 -20.63 -0.65 8.32
C SER A 23 -21.24 -1.18 7.02
N ARG A 24 -20.40 -1.66 6.08
CA ARG A 24 -20.88 -2.24 4.82
C ARG A 24 -21.58 -3.59 5.04
N ALA A 25 -21.07 -4.41 5.96
CA ALA A 25 -21.70 -5.66 6.36
C ALA A 25 -23.09 -5.47 6.97
N ARG A 26 -23.27 -4.47 7.85
CA ARG A 26 -24.58 -4.14 8.42
C ARG A 26 -25.59 -3.75 7.35
N LYS A 27 -25.22 -2.81 6.47
CA LYS A 27 -26.07 -2.39 5.34
C LYS A 27 -26.43 -3.55 4.41
N ALA A 28 -25.51 -4.50 4.21
CA ALA A 28 -25.77 -5.68 3.38
C ALA A 28 -26.75 -6.67 4.03
N ALA A 29 -26.72 -6.79 5.36
CA ALA A 29 -27.63 -7.64 6.11
C ALA A 29 -29.03 -7.04 6.22
N ASP A 30 -29.14 -5.71 6.39
CA ASP A 30 -30.43 -5.03 6.48
C ASP A 30 -31.27 -5.17 5.19
N ARG A 31 -30.61 -5.41 4.04
CA ARG A 31 -31.25 -5.66 2.74
C ARG A 31 -31.74 -7.09 2.55
N VAL A 32 -31.47 -7.99 3.49
CA VAL A 32 -31.92 -9.38 3.41
C VAL A 32 -33.41 -9.43 3.75
N ASP A 33 -34.20 -9.85 2.76
CA ASP A 33 -35.62 -10.13 2.94
C ASP A 33 -35.89 -11.64 2.81
N ASP A 34 -36.72 -12.15 3.71
CA ASP A 34 -37.16 -13.55 3.76
C ASP A 34 -38.40 -13.66 4.64
N SER A 35 -39.40 -14.44 4.22
CA SER A 35 -40.64 -14.61 4.97
C SER A 35 -40.43 -15.34 6.30
N ASP A 36 -39.53 -16.33 6.34
CA ASP A 36 -39.27 -17.11 7.55
C ASP A 36 -38.20 -16.45 8.42
N ARG A 37 -38.52 -16.26 9.71
CA ARG A 37 -37.64 -15.60 10.69
C ARG A 37 -36.28 -16.30 10.83
N ILE A 38 -36.24 -17.62 10.88
CA ILE A 38 -35.00 -18.40 11.06
C ILE A 38 -34.14 -18.28 9.80
N PHE A 39 -34.74 -18.41 8.62
CA PHE A 39 -34.01 -18.25 7.35
C PHE A 39 -33.51 -16.81 7.17
N ARG A 40 -34.31 -15.81 7.54
CA ARG A 40 -33.91 -14.40 7.53
C ARG A 40 -32.68 -14.16 8.41
N VAL A 41 -32.72 -14.58 9.68
CA VAL A 41 -31.60 -14.41 10.62
C VAL A 41 -30.35 -15.14 10.11
N ARG A 42 -30.51 -16.39 9.61
CA ARG A 42 -29.40 -17.15 9.03
C ARG A 42 -28.74 -16.41 7.87
N LYS A 43 -29.54 -15.92 6.91
CA LYS A 43 -29.07 -15.16 5.75
C LYS A 43 -28.41 -13.85 6.19
N GLN A 44 -29.02 -13.11 7.11
CA GLN A 44 -28.46 -11.88 7.67
C GLN A 44 -27.08 -12.12 8.31
N MET A 45 -26.97 -13.06 9.25
CA MET A 45 -25.71 -13.31 9.96
C MET A 45 -24.61 -13.81 9.03
N SER A 46 -24.94 -14.72 8.10
CA SER A 46 -23.97 -15.18 7.09
C SER A 46 -23.53 -14.05 6.17
N ARG A 47 -24.47 -13.19 5.72
CA ARG A 47 -24.15 -12.04 4.87
C ARG A 47 -23.27 -11.03 5.60
N MET A 48 -23.50 -10.78 6.89
CA MET A 48 -22.64 -9.90 7.69
C MET A 48 -21.18 -10.40 7.71
N VAL A 49 -20.98 -11.68 8.06
CA VAL A 49 -19.63 -12.26 8.16
C VAL A 49 -18.92 -12.27 6.81
N GLN A 50 -19.60 -12.70 5.75
CA GLN A 50 -19.01 -12.77 4.42
C GLN A 50 -18.68 -11.38 3.88
N THR A 51 -19.62 -10.42 3.97
CA THR A 51 -19.41 -9.06 3.46
C THR A 51 -18.27 -8.36 4.20
N ALA A 52 -18.17 -8.51 5.52
CA ALA A 52 -17.07 -7.94 6.28
C ALA A 52 -15.72 -8.49 5.79
N ALA A 53 -15.63 -9.81 5.60
CA ALA A 53 -14.41 -10.46 5.15
C ALA A 53 -14.02 -10.06 3.72
N ASP A 54 -14.99 -9.99 2.80
CA ASP A 54 -14.77 -9.58 1.42
C ASP A 54 -14.26 -8.13 1.34
N VAL A 55 -14.81 -7.23 2.15
CA VAL A 55 -14.39 -5.81 2.17
C VAL A 55 -12.96 -5.67 2.67
N ILE A 56 -12.59 -6.40 3.74
CA ILE A 56 -11.21 -6.40 4.27
C ILE A 56 -10.26 -7.00 3.24
N SER A 57 -10.58 -8.16 2.70
CA SER A 57 -9.77 -8.87 1.70
C SER A 57 -9.53 -8.00 0.46
N THR A 58 -10.59 -7.38 -0.08
CA THR A 58 -10.50 -6.49 -1.23
C THR A 58 -9.63 -5.28 -0.91
N THR A 59 -9.86 -4.61 0.24
CA THR A 59 -9.06 -3.44 0.64
C THR A 59 -7.57 -3.77 0.75
N PHE A 60 -7.22 -4.92 1.33
CA PHE A 60 -5.84 -5.36 1.46
C PHE A 60 -5.22 -5.77 0.12
N MET A 61 -5.92 -6.53 -0.70
CA MET A 61 -5.39 -6.94 -2.01
C MET A 61 -5.25 -5.76 -2.97
N ASP A 62 -6.21 -4.82 -2.97
CA ASP A 62 -6.10 -3.58 -3.73
C ASP A 62 -4.85 -2.80 -3.31
N THR A 63 -4.65 -2.65 -1.99
CA THR A 63 -3.44 -2.01 -1.45
C THR A 63 -2.18 -2.72 -1.95
N VAL A 64 -2.10 -4.05 -1.85
CA VAL A 64 -0.92 -4.81 -2.29
C VAL A 64 -0.68 -4.67 -3.80
N ASN A 65 -1.74 -4.70 -4.62
CA ASN A 65 -1.64 -4.61 -6.07
C ASN A 65 -1.22 -3.21 -6.56
N MET A 66 -1.53 -2.17 -5.79
CA MET A 66 -1.14 -0.79 -6.08
C MET A 66 0.34 -0.53 -5.74
N TRP A 67 0.94 -1.35 -4.87
CA TRP A 67 2.35 -1.28 -4.55
C TRP A 67 3.17 -2.01 -5.62
N PRO A 68 4.18 -1.37 -6.22
CA PRO A 68 4.91 -1.93 -7.35
C PRO A 68 5.80 -3.10 -6.94
N SER A 69 5.82 -4.14 -7.78
CA SER A 69 6.69 -5.30 -7.55
C SER A 69 8.16 -4.91 -7.65
N LEU A 70 8.93 -5.21 -6.61
CA LEU A 70 10.38 -4.99 -6.60
C LEU A 70 11.10 -5.79 -7.69
N ASP A 71 10.62 -6.99 -8.00
CA ASP A 71 11.30 -7.90 -8.94
C ASP A 71 11.14 -7.45 -10.40
N GLN A 72 10.08 -6.71 -10.69
CA GLN A 72 9.83 -6.09 -12.01
C GLN A 72 10.28 -4.62 -12.05
N SER A 73 10.77 -4.11 -10.92
CA SER A 73 11.23 -2.73 -10.82
C SER A 73 12.67 -2.60 -11.31
N PRO A 74 13.02 -1.46 -11.91
CA PRO A 74 14.40 -1.17 -12.28
C PRO A 74 15.37 -1.22 -11.10
N LYS A 75 16.61 -1.63 -11.35
CA LYS A 75 17.65 -1.79 -10.31
C LYS A 75 17.88 -0.53 -9.48
N PHE A 76 17.85 0.64 -10.11
CA PHE A 76 18.02 1.92 -9.41
C PHE A 76 16.88 2.17 -8.42
N ASP A 77 15.64 1.96 -8.83
CA ASP A 77 14.48 2.15 -7.96
C ASP A 77 14.49 1.16 -6.79
N VAL A 78 14.84 -0.10 -7.05
CA VAL A 78 15.00 -1.12 -5.99
C VAL A 78 16.06 -0.69 -4.98
N ALA A 79 17.22 -0.19 -5.44
CA ALA A 79 18.26 0.30 -4.55
C ALA A 79 17.81 1.53 -3.74
N MET A 80 17.01 2.42 -4.32
CA MET A 80 16.45 3.57 -3.60
C MET A 80 15.43 3.14 -2.54
N ILE A 81 14.59 2.14 -2.84
CA ILE A 81 13.63 1.59 -1.87
C ILE A 81 14.38 0.91 -0.73
N ASP A 82 15.38 0.08 -1.05
CA ASP A 82 16.18 -0.60 -0.04
C ASP A 82 16.87 0.39 0.89
N ALA A 83 17.47 1.44 0.31
CA ALA A 83 18.06 2.54 1.05
C ALA A 83 17.09 3.29 1.97
N CYS A 84 15.85 3.53 1.52
CA CYS A 84 14.89 4.34 2.27
C CYS A 84 14.09 3.58 3.32
N VAL A 85 13.60 2.40 2.95
CA VAL A 85 12.63 1.64 3.75
C VAL A 85 13.02 0.17 3.93
N GLY A 86 14.04 -0.31 3.22
CA GLY A 86 14.44 -1.71 3.26
C GLY A 86 13.54 -2.60 2.39
N CYS A 87 14.15 -3.38 1.49
CA CYS A 87 13.39 -4.29 0.62
C CYS A 87 12.76 -5.46 1.39
N ASP A 88 13.38 -5.91 2.47
CA ASP A 88 12.86 -7.03 3.26
C ASP A 88 11.62 -6.64 4.06
N ASP A 89 11.64 -5.48 4.73
CA ASP A 89 10.48 -4.94 5.44
C ASP A 89 9.33 -4.66 4.46
N TYR A 90 9.65 -4.09 3.28
CA TYR A 90 8.69 -3.88 2.21
C TYR A 90 7.95 -5.18 1.83
N ARG A 91 8.69 -6.26 1.55
CA ARG A 91 8.11 -7.56 1.20
C ARG A 91 7.35 -8.16 2.37
N HIS A 92 7.89 -8.07 3.58
CA HIS A 92 7.28 -8.62 4.79
C HIS A 92 5.91 -8.01 5.04
N HIS A 93 5.80 -6.69 5.06
CA HIS A 93 4.55 -6.00 5.36
C HIS A 93 3.47 -6.22 4.29
N LEU A 94 3.83 -6.21 3.00
CA LEU A 94 2.88 -6.57 1.94
C LEU A 94 2.40 -8.03 2.04
N SER A 95 3.32 -8.94 2.37
CA SER A 95 2.98 -10.36 2.57
C SER A 95 2.04 -10.56 3.78
N MET A 96 2.20 -9.77 4.84
CA MET A 96 1.30 -9.78 5.99
C MET A 96 -0.14 -9.38 5.61
N LEU A 97 -0.32 -8.41 4.71
CA LEU A 97 -1.65 -8.04 4.19
C LEU A 97 -2.28 -9.17 3.36
N GLN A 98 -1.49 -9.82 2.49
CA GLN A 98 -1.95 -10.98 1.71
C GLN A 98 -2.34 -12.16 2.62
N TRP A 99 -1.51 -12.46 3.62
CA TRP A 99 -1.80 -13.46 4.64
C TRP A 99 -3.11 -13.15 5.36
N ALA A 100 -3.28 -11.92 5.84
CA ALA A 100 -4.46 -11.49 6.56
C ALA A 100 -5.74 -11.60 5.72
N SER A 101 -5.68 -11.18 4.46
CA SER A 101 -6.75 -11.34 3.48
C SER A 101 -7.21 -12.79 3.39
N LYS A 102 -6.28 -13.74 3.22
CA LYS A 102 -6.58 -15.18 3.19
C LYS A 102 -7.17 -15.69 4.50
N GLN A 103 -6.62 -15.27 5.65
CA GLN A 103 -7.12 -15.73 6.96
C GLN A 103 -8.54 -15.25 7.26
N VAL A 104 -8.85 -13.99 6.92
CA VAL A 104 -10.18 -13.41 7.13
C VAL A 104 -11.24 -14.13 6.29
N LEU A 105 -10.94 -14.44 5.02
CA LEU A 105 -11.82 -15.24 4.16
C LEU A 105 -12.02 -16.67 4.71
N ASN A 106 -10.97 -17.31 5.21
CA ASN A 106 -11.06 -18.64 5.82
C ASN A 106 -11.97 -18.64 7.06
N ILE A 107 -11.84 -17.63 7.93
CA ILE A 107 -12.70 -17.47 9.12
C ILE A 107 -14.16 -17.28 8.70
N ALA A 108 -14.41 -16.47 7.67
CA ALA A 108 -15.75 -16.24 7.16
C ALA A 108 -16.39 -17.51 6.60
N GLY A 109 -15.63 -18.30 5.82
CA GLY A 109 -16.09 -19.58 5.30
C GLY A 109 -16.40 -20.60 6.40
N GLN A 110 -15.54 -20.71 7.42
CA GLN A 110 -15.75 -21.61 8.57
C GLN A 110 -17.01 -21.24 9.36
N ASN A 111 -17.18 -19.96 9.71
CA ASN A 111 -18.30 -19.52 10.53
C ASN A 111 -19.62 -19.46 9.74
N SER A 112 -19.58 -19.15 8.45
CA SER A 112 -20.78 -19.24 7.59
C SER A 112 -21.31 -20.67 7.54
N LYS A 113 -20.43 -21.69 7.45
CA LYS A 113 -20.85 -23.10 7.54
C LYS A 113 -21.48 -23.44 8.88
N LYS A 114 -20.95 -22.93 10.01
CA LYS A 114 -21.56 -23.10 11.35
C LYS A 114 -22.96 -22.46 11.42
N ILE A 115 -23.12 -21.24 10.89
CA ILE A 115 -24.40 -20.50 10.84
C ILE A 115 -25.44 -21.28 10.02
N ILE A 116 -25.05 -21.79 8.85
CA ILE A 116 -25.96 -22.51 7.96
C ILE A 116 -26.45 -23.82 8.56
N ARG A 117 -25.56 -24.58 9.22
CA ARG A 117 -25.87 -25.89 9.82
C ARG A 117 -26.77 -25.83 11.05
N THR A 118 -26.97 -24.64 11.60
CA THR A 118 -27.71 -24.45 12.85
C THR A 118 -29.14 -23.97 12.58
N ALA A 119 -30.10 -24.43 13.38
CA ALA A 119 -31.50 -23.98 13.35
C ALA A 119 -31.83 -22.98 14.48
N ARG A 120 -30.96 -22.86 15.49
CA ARG A 120 -31.14 -21.97 16.65
C ARG A 120 -30.55 -20.59 16.37
N THR A 121 -31.32 -19.55 16.62
CA THR A 121 -30.92 -18.15 16.41
C THR A 121 -29.75 -17.73 17.32
N ASP A 122 -29.73 -18.20 18.56
CA ASP A 122 -28.69 -17.81 19.54
C ASP A 122 -27.30 -18.25 19.07
N LEU A 123 -27.20 -19.51 18.63
CA LEU A 123 -25.97 -20.09 18.10
C LEU A 123 -25.50 -19.40 16.79
N MET A 124 -26.43 -18.86 15.98
CA MET A 124 -26.07 -18.05 14.81
C MET A 124 -25.44 -16.73 15.23
N HIS A 125 -25.96 -16.07 16.26
CA HIS A 125 -25.39 -14.84 16.81
C HIS A 125 -24.02 -15.08 17.44
N ASP A 126 -23.85 -16.19 18.16
CA ASP A 126 -22.57 -16.55 18.77
C ASP A 126 -21.51 -16.87 17.71
N ALA A 127 -21.87 -17.62 16.65
CA ALA A 127 -20.96 -17.87 15.53
C ALA A 127 -20.53 -16.58 14.81
N ARG A 128 -21.44 -15.60 14.67
CA ARG A 128 -21.09 -14.27 14.13
C ARG A 128 -20.12 -13.54 15.08
N LYS A 129 -20.40 -13.51 16.39
CA LYS A 129 -19.54 -12.87 17.39
C LYS A 129 -18.14 -13.50 17.40
N GLU A 130 -18.05 -14.84 17.33
CA GLU A 130 -16.80 -15.59 17.20
C GLU A 130 -16.02 -15.14 15.95
N ALA A 131 -16.68 -15.09 14.79
CA ALA A 131 -16.06 -14.66 13.54
C ALA A 131 -15.49 -13.25 13.65
N TYR A 132 -16.27 -12.30 14.18
CA TYR A 132 -15.85 -10.91 14.34
C TYR A 132 -14.69 -10.78 15.32
N GLY A 133 -14.73 -11.48 16.45
CA GLY A 133 -13.62 -11.50 17.40
C GLY A 133 -12.31 -12.02 16.79
N ARG A 134 -12.39 -13.08 15.98
CA ARG A 134 -11.24 -13.64 15.25
C ARG A 134 -10.72 -12.68 14.17
N ILE A 135 -11.60 -12.04 13.41
CA ILE A 135 -11.23 -11.01 12.42
C ILE A 135 -10.53 -9.84 13.10
N SER A 136 -11.08 -9.30 14.19
CA SER A 136 -10.45 -8.22 14.95
C SER A 136 -9.09 -8.63 15.54
N SER A 137 -8.92 -9.89 15.92
CA SER A 137 -7.61 -10.39 16.37
C SER A 137 -6.57 -10.41 15.24
N ILE A 138 -6.96 -10.75 14.01
CA ILE A 138 -6.07 -10.66 12.84
C ILE A 138 -5.74 -9.19 12.55
N MET A 139 -6.73 -8.31 12.56
CA MET A 139 -6.53 -6.88 12.31
C MET A 139 -5.52 -6.27 13.29
N ARG A 140 -5.60 -6.61 14.58
CA ARG A 140 -4.60 -6.21 15.59
C ARG A 140 -3.18 -6.69 15.26
N ARG A 141 -3.02 -7.88 14.69
CA ARG A 141 -1.69 -8.41 14.26
C ARG A 141 -1.15 -7.68 13.04
N VAL A 142 -2.03 -7.21 12.16
CA VAL A 142 -1.66 -6.53 10.90
C VAL A 142 -1.47 -5.03 11.11
N LYS A 143 -2.00 -4.46 12.20
CA LYS A 143 -1.87 -3.04 12.58
C LYS A 143 -0.45 -2.49 12.40
N PRO A 144 0.64 -3.14 12.88
CA PRO A 144 1.99 -2.61 12.69
C PRO A 144 2.38 -2.51 11.21
N SER A 145 1.92 -3.45 10.39
CA SER A 145 2.18 -3.43 8.94
C SER A 145 1.43 -2.31 8.23
N LEU A 146 0.18 -2.03 8.61
CA LEU A 146 -0.58 -0.90 8.05
C LEU A 146 0.07 0.44 8.42
N LEU A 147 0.54 0.58 9.67
CA LEU A 147 1.25 1.78 10.12
C LEU A 147 2.58 1.96 9.37
N TRP A 148 3.35 0.89 9.24
CA TRP A 148 4.61 0.91 8.51
C TRP A 148 4.39 1.28 7.04
N LEU A 149 3.42 0.66 6.35
CA LEU A 149 3.12 0.99 4.94
C LEU A 149 2.69 2.45 4.76
N SER A 150 1.94 2.99 5.72
CA SER A 150 1.54 4.40 5.73
C SER A 150 2.75 5.33 5.86
N GLN A 151 3.69 5.03 6.76
CA GLN A 151 4.92 5.80 6.94
C GLN A 151 5.86 5.66 5.74
N ALA A 152 6.10 4.43 5.29
CA ALA A 152 6.94 4.11 4.14
C ALA A 152 6.47 4.84 2.88
N ARG A 153 5.15 4.89 2.65
CA ARG A 153 4.57 5.69 1.56
C ARG A 153 4.98 7.15 1.62
N GLU A 154 4.90 7.80 2.78
CA GLU A 154 5.27 9.22 2.91
C GLU A 154 6.76 9.47 2.65
N THR A 155 7.62 8.49 2.96
CA THR A 155 9.04 8.51 2.58
C THR A 155 9.22 8.35 1.07
N LEU A 156 8.60 7.32 0.47
CA LEU A 156 8.75 6.99 -0.95
C LEU A 156 8.22 8.08 -1.88
N LYS A 157 7.17 8.81 -1.49
CA LYS A 157 6.66 9.95 -2.26
C LYS A 157 7.67 11.08 -2.48
N ARG A 158 8.66 11.21 -1.59
CA ARG A 158 9.68 12.27 -1.63
C ARG A 158 10.87 11.92 -2.50
N LEU A 159 10.96 10.67 -2.97
CA LEU A 159 12.05 10.23 -3.83
C LEU A 159 12.05 10.98 -5.17
N PRO A 160 13.25 11.24 -5.74
CA PRO A 160 13.38 11.79 -7.08
C PRO A 160 12.72 10.86 -8.08
N THR A 161 12.10 11.44 -9.10
CA THR A 161 11.69 10.68 -10.28
C THR A 161 12.72 10.90 -11.36
N ILE A 162 13.55 9.90 -11.62
CA ILE A 162 14.56 9.92 -12.69
C ILE A 162 14.00 9.13 -13.87
N ASP A 163 14.02 9.72 -15.07
CA ASP A 163 13.50 9.04 -16.26
C ASP A 163 14.57 8.10 -16.81
N GLN A 164 14.29 6.80 -16.77
CA GLN A 164 15.28 5.80 -17.20
C GLN A 164 15.39 5.68 -18.73
N VAL A 165 14.47 6.28 -19.49
CA VAL A 165 14.53 6.30 -20.95
C VAL A 165 15.45 7.43 -21.44
N LEU A 166 15.54 8.52 -20.66
CA LEU A 166 16.38 9.65 -21.00
C LEU A 166 17.85 9.37 -20.63
N PRO A 167 18.81 9.71 -21.50
CA PRO A 167 20.23 9.67 -21.16
C PRO A 167 20.52 10.49 -19.89
N CYS A 168 21.08 9.82 -18.88
CA CYS A 168 21.42 10.40 -17.59
C CYS A 168 22.91 10.77 -17.52
N ILE A 169 23.20 12.02 -17.21
CA ILE A 169 24.55 12.51 -16.91
C ILE A 169 24.64 12.70 -15.40
N VAL A 170 25.53 11.95 -14.77
CA VAL A 170 25.79 12.09 -13.33
C VAL A 170 26.97 13.03 -13.12
N VAL A 171 26.76 14.10 -12.35
CA VAL A 171 27.80 15.10 -12.07
C VAL A 171 28.40 14.82 -10.68
N CYS A 172 29.60 14.23 -10.68
CA CYS A 172 30.33 13.86 -9.47
C CYS A 172 31.45 14.88 -9.13
N GLY A 173 31.85 14.96 -7.87
CA GLY A 173 32.94 15.83 -7.42
C GLY A 173 32.81 16.23 -5.95
N ALA A 174 33.86 16.85 -5.41
CA ALA A 174 33.89 17.24 -4.00
C ALA A 174 32.74 18.22 -3.61
N PRO A 175 32.40 18.34 -2.32
CA PRO A 175 31.47 19.35 -1.85
C PRO A 175 31.91 20.76 -2.28
N ASN A 176 30.96 21.63 -2.61
CA ASN A 176 31.18 23.06 -2.93
C ASN A 176 32.04 23.37 -4.18
N VAL A 177 32.35 22.40 -5.05
CA VAL A 177 33.09 22.65 -6.31
C VAL A 177 32.25 23.29 -7.44
N GLY A 178 31.03 23.72 -7.14
CA GLY A 178 30.14 24.36 -8.12
C GLY A 178 29.30 23.40 -8.97
N LYS A 179 29.19 22.10 -8.61
CA LYS A 179 28.35 21.12 -9.35
C LYS A 179 26.93 21.60 -9.61
N SER A 180 26.27 22.11 -8.58
CA SER A 180 24.90 22.61 -8.69
C SER A 180 24.80 23.86 -9.58
N ALA A 181 25.83 24.72 -9.57
CA ALA A 181 25.89 25.88 -10.46
C ALA A 181 26.09 25.47 -11.92
N PHE A 182 26.90 24.44 -12.18
CA PHE A 182 27.07 23.85 -13.50
C PHE A 182 25.77 23.25 -14.04
N ILE A 183 25.05 22.47 -13.22
CA ILE A 183 23.74 21.90 -13.60
C ILE A 183 22.73 23.02 -13.86
N SER A 184 22.71 24.06 -13.02
CA SER A 184 21.83 25.23 -13.20
C SER A 184 22.08 25.96 -14.51
N ALA A 185 23.34 26.21 -14.84
CA ALA A 185 23.72 26.92 -16.05
C ALA A 185 23.34 26.17 -17.34
N LEU A 186 23.38 24.84 -17.32
CA LEU A 186 23.03 24.00 -18.47
C LEU A 186 21.54 23.63 -18.53
N SER A 187 20.82 23.70 -17.40
CA SER A 187 19.41 23.35 -17.34
C SER A 187 18.56 24.37 -18.10
N SER A 188 17.67 23.88 -18.96
CA SER A 188 16.73 24.68 -19.74
C SER A 188 15.51 25.17 -18.96
N GLY A 189 15.42 24.84 -17.67
CA GLY A 189 14.32 25.24 -16.78
C GLY A 189 14.69 25.15 -15.30
N ASN A 190 13.69 25.39 -14.44
CA ASN A 190 13.84 25.31 -12.99
C ASN A 190 14.30 23.91 -12.58
N MET A 191 15.40 23.86 -11.84
CA MET A 191 15.95 22.62 -11.31
C MET A 191 14.95 22.01 -10.32
N GLU A 192 14.71 20.71 -10.45
CA GLU A 192 13.95 19.98 -9.46
C GLU A 192 14.85 19.63 -8.28
N VAL A 193 14.40 20.01 -7.10
CA VAL A 193 15.10 19.74 -5.85
C VAL A 193 14.43 18.54 -5.18
N ASN A 194 15.11 17.41 -5.16
CA ASN A 194 14.57 16.14 -4.67
C ASN A 194 15.38 15.59 -3.48
N HIS A 195 14.78 14.71 -2.68
CA HIS A 195 15.47 14.07 -1.56
C HIS A 195 16.16 12.78 -2.00
N TYR A 196 17.47 12.68 -1.79
CA TYR A 196 18.20 11.42 -2.00
C TYR A 196 18.43 10.72 -0.65
N PRO A 197 18.32 9.38 -0.59
CA PRO A 197 18.56 8.64 0.65
C PRO A 197 19.97 8.92 1.19
N PHE A 198 20.11 9.01 2.52
CA PHE A 198 21.40 9.21 3.22
C PHE A 198 22.13 10.53 2.96
N THR A 199 21.56 11.44 2.17
CA THR A 199 22.16 12.76 1.95
C THR A 199 21.43 13.80 2.79
N THR A 200 22.19 14.56 3.59
CA THR A 200 21.63 15.73 4.30
C THR A 200 21.27 16.86 3.34
N LYS A 201 21.84 16.84 2.12
CA LYS A 201 21.57 17.78 1.04
C LYS A 201 20.57 17.21 0.05
N GLN A 202 19.72 18.09 -0.47
CA GLN A 202 18.85 17.76 -1.59
C GLN A 202 19.69 17.57 -2.86
N ILE A 203 19.24 16.68 -3.73
CA ILE A 203 19.80 16.51 -5.06
C ILE A 203 19.10 17.42 -6.04
N HIS A 204 19.87 17.92 -6.99
CA HIS A 204 19.36 18.70 -8.09
C HIS A 204 19.26 17.84 -9.34
N VAL A 205 18.07 17.84 -9.94
CA VAL A 205 17.83 17.23 -11.24
C VAL A 205 17.57 18.36 -12.23
N GLY A 206 18.42 18.45 -13.25
CA GLY A 206 18.31 19.41 -14.34
C GLY A 206 17.97 18.72 -15.65
N HIS A 207 17.32 19.44 -16.56
CA HIS A 207 16.97 18.93 -17.88
C HIS A 207 17.45 19.88 -18.96
N PHE A 208 18.04 19.34 -20.02
CA PHE A 208 18.45 20.14 -21.17
C PHE A 208 18.20 19.38 -22.48
N THR A 209 18.08 20.12 -23.57
CA THR A 209 17.89 19.54 -24.90
C THR A 209 19.12 19.81 -25.75
N HIS A 210 19.70 18.76 -26.33
CA HIS A 210 20.81 18.87 -27.27
C HIS A 210 20.55 17.97 -28.48
N ARG A 211 20.73 18.49 -29.70
CA ARG A 211 20.48 17.74 -30.96
C ARG A 211 19.12 17.02 -31.01
N ARG A 212 18.07 17.71 -30.55
CA ARG A 212 16.68 17.18 -30.48
C ARG A 212 16.50 15.98 -29.52
N LEU A 213 17.47 15.68 -28.68
CA LEU A 213 17.37 14.70 -27.60
C LEU A 213 17.32 15.42 -26.25
N GLN A 214 16.44 14.95 -25.37
CA GLN A 214 16.39 15.40 -23.98
C GLN A 214 17.38 14.61 -23.14
N TYR A 215 18.14 15.32 -22.31
CA TYR A 215 19.09 14.78 -21.36
C TYR A 215 18.66 15.17 -19.96
N GLN A 216 18.95 14.30 -19.00
CA GLN A 216 18.79 14.59 -17.58
C GLN A 216 20.17 14.63 -16.90
N MET A 217 20.35 15.59 -16.01
CA MET A 217 21.56 15.74 -15.20
C MET A 217 21.21 15.56 -13.74
N VAL A 218 21.97 14.75 -13.02
CA VAL A 218 21.75 14.48 -11.60
C VAL A 218 22.99 14.85 -10.81
N ASP A 219 22.81 15.67 -9.78
CA ASP A 219 23.85 16.00 -8.79
C ASP A 219 23.99 14.83 -7.78
N THR A 220 25.21 14.37 -7.53
CA THR A 220 25.50 13.44 -6.43
C THR A 220 26.05 14.20 -5.22
N PRO A 221 25.36 14.20 -4.07
CA PRO A 221 25.87 14.87 -2.89
C PRO A 221 26.97 14.02 -2.26
N GLY A 222 28.23 14.44 -2.47
CA GLY A 222 29.37 13.94 -1.68
C GLY A 222 29.74 12.46 -1.87
N LEU A 223 29.44 11.88 -3.04
CA LEU A 223 30.17 10.71 -3.54
C LEU A 223 31.51 11.13 -4.14
#